data_AF-A0A821ZJL8-F1
#
_entry.id   AF-A0A821ZJL8-F1
#
_cell.length_a   1.000
_cell.length_b   1.000
_cell.length_c   1.000
_cell.angle_alpha   90.00
_cell.angle_beta   90.00
_cell.angle_gamma   90.00
#
_symmetry.space_group_name_H-M   'P 1'
#
loop_
_entity.id
_entity.type
_entity.pdbx_description
1 polymer ?
#
loop_
_entity_poly.entity_id
_entity_poly.type
_entity_poly.pdbx_seq_one_letter_code
_entity_poly.pdbx_strand_id
1 'polypeptide(L)'
;CREYIIKQKQKDDTLKPLYPIEISKLKKRQMENEAEKKKEASFINIKASANGQALFRLIKKTMNQVIRWSNNDILINNTVRIVEPYRVENVSIDTPIQTNITIANKITTKGDNDTKTHIMKLVEKFWSDQTKLASNTDLTRTKSDSLSKTTIDSTASSIP
;
A
#
# COMPACT_ATOMS: atom_id res chain seq x y z
N CYS A 1 18.81 76.79 18.05
CA CYS A 1 18.23 75.55 17.47
C CYS A 1 19.34 74.77 16.77
N ARG A 2 19.76 73.63 17.33
CA ARG A 2 20.71 72.70 16.68
C ARG A 2 19.92 71.45 16.32
N GLU A 3 19.78 71.16 15.03
CA GLU A 3 19.14 69.93 14.59
C GLU A 3 20.12 68.76 14.68
N TYR A 4 19.65 67.63 15.21
CA TYR A 4 20.42 66.40 15.35
C TYR A 4 19.96 65.41 14.27
N ILE A 5 20.78 65.20 13.23
CA ILE A 5 20.50 64.22 12.18
C ILE A 5 20.95 62.83 12.66
N ILE A 6 19.97 61.97 12.96
CA ILE A 6 20.20 60.57 13.30
C ILE A 6 20.55 59.80 12.02
N LYS A 7 21.82 59.41 11.87
CA LYS A 7 22.25 58.48 10.82
C LYS A 7 21.84 57.05 11.21
N GLN A 8 20.73 56.58 10.64
CA GLN A 8 20.33 55.18 10.66
C GLN A 8 21.39 54.34 9.91
N LYS A 9 22.17 53.56 10.65
CA LYS A 9 23.13 52.60 10.08
C LYS A 9 22.37 51.32 9.76
N GLN A 10 21.98 51.12 8.50
CA GLN A 10 21.42 49.85 8.03
C GLN A 10 22.48 48.75 8.23
N LYS A 11 22.21 47.79 9.12
CA LYS A 11 22.92 46.53 9.18
C LYS A 11 22.45 45.70 7.99
N ASP A 12 23.31 45.56 7.01
CA ASP A 12 23.15 44.60 5.92
C ASP A 12 23.47 43.21 6.48
N ASP A 13 22.47 42.57 7.09
CA ASP A 13 22.52 41.17 7.45
C ASP A 13 22.48 40.36 6.16
N THR A 14 23.66 40.12 5.57
CA THR A 14 23.86 39.27 4.40
C THR A 14 23.40 37.85 4.75
N LEU A 15 22.13 37.57 4.50
CA LEU A 15 21.53 36.24 4.61
C LEU A 15 22.33 35.30 3.70
N LYS A 16 22.93 34.27 4.30
CA LYS A 16 23.65 33.23 3.55
C LYS A 16 22.72 32.71 2.44
N PRO A 17 23.17 32.67 1.17
CA PRO A 17 22.32 32.20 0.08
C PRO A 17 21.89 30.75 0.37
N LEU A 18 20.60 30.48 0.18
CA LEU A 18 20.02 29.16 0.36
C LEU A 18 20.76 28.15 -0.52
N TYR A 19 20.99 26.94 0.01
CA TYR A 19 21.64 25.88 -0.73
C TYR A 19 20.90 25.62 -2.05
N PRO A 20 21.61 25.52 -3.19
CA PRO A 20 20.99 25.21 -4.47
C PRO A 20 20.27 23.86 -4.40
N ILE A 21 18.96 23.88 -4.61
CA ILE A 21 18.17 22.66 -4.70
C ILE A 21 18.38 22.07 -6.09
N GLU A 22 18.85 20.83 -6.17
CA GLU A 22 19.01 20.13 -7.45
C GLU A 22 17.65 19.70 -8.02
N ILE A 23 17.06 20.57 -8.84
CA ILE A 23 15.76 20.35 -9.51
C ILE A 23 15.75 19.05 -10.31
N SER A 24 16.89 18.65 -10.89
CA SER A 24 17.04 17.39 -11.62
C SER A 24 16.80 16.15 -10.75
N LYS A 25 17.28 16.15 -9.49
CA LYS A 25 17.03 15.06 -8.54
C LYS A 25 15.55 15.01 -8.13
N LEU A 26 14.91 16.17 -7.97
CA LEU A 26 13.48 16.26 -7.68
C LEU A 26 12.63 15.72 -8.83
N LYS A 27 12.92 16.11 -10.08
CA LYS A 27 12.25 15.58 -11.28
C LYS A 27 12.42 14.06 -11.39
N LYS A 28 13.61 13.53 -11.11
CA LYS A 28 13.84 12.08 -11.09
C LYS A 28 12.95 11.37 -10.07
N ARG A 29 12.92 11.85 -8.82
CA ARG A 29 12.05 11.30 -7.77
C ARG A 29 10.56 11.39 -8.12
N GLN A 30 10.14 12.48 -8.76
CA GLN A 30 8.77 12.63 -9.24
C GLN A 30 8.42 11.57 -10.28
N MET A 31 9.28 11.39 -11.29
CA MET A 31 9.07 10.37 -12.33
C MET A 31 9.07 8.95 -11.75
N GLU A 32 9.95 8.66 -10.78
CA GLU A 32 9.98 7.38 -10.07
C GLU A 32 8.67 7.13 -9.31
N ASN A 33 8.17 8.12 -8.56
CA ASN A 33 6.89 8.01 -7.84
C ASN A 33 5.70 7.85 -8.80
N GLU A 34 5.68 8.57 -9.93
CA GLU A 34 4.63 8.43 -10.94
C GLU A 34 4.65 7.04 -11.59
N ALA A 35 5.83 6.53 -11.91
CA ALA A 35 6.02 5.19 -12.44
C ALA A 35 5.56 4.14 -11.43
N GLU A 36 5.92 4.30 -10.16
CA GLU A 36 5.51 3.39 -9.09
C GLU A 36 3.98 3.37 -8.90
N LYS A 37 3.34 4.55 -8.84
CA LYS A 37 1.87 4.66 -8.77
C LYS A 37 1.16 4.05 -9.98
N LYS A 38 1.66 4.26 -11.20
CA LYS A 38 1.12 3.63 -12.41
C LYS A 38 1.28 2.11 -12.36
N LYS A 39 2.43 1.63 -11.88
CA LYS A 39 2.69 0.21 -11.67
C LYS A 39 1.68 -0.34 -10.67
N GLU A 40 1.49 0.31 -9.52
CA GLU A 40 0.51 -0.09 -8.50
C GLU A 40 -0.92 -0.18 -9.03
N ALA A 41 -1.36 0.84 -9.78
CA ALA A 41 -2.68 0.86 -10.40
C ALA A 41 -2.91 -0.33 -11.35
N SER A 42 -1.87 -0.73 -12.10
CA SER A 42 -1.96 -1.90 -13.01
C SER A 42 -2.17 -3.23 -12.28
N PHE A 43 -1.94 -3.29 -10.97
CA PHE A 43 -2.16 -4.49 -10.15
C PHE A 43 -3.48 -4.46 -9.37
N ILE A 44 -4.28 -3.39 -9.48
CA ILE A 44 -5.57 -3.34 -8.82
C ILE A 44 -6.59 -4.09 -9.68
N ASN A 45 -7.12 -5.18 -9.13
CA ASN A 45 -8.21 -5.89 -9.74
C ASN A 45 -9.52 -5.53 -9.03
N ILE A 46 -10.39 -4.81 -9.74
CA ILE A 46 -11.67 -4.30 -9.22
C ILE A 46 -12.61 -5.45 -8.81
N LYS A 47 -12.48 -6.63 -9.42
CA LYS A 47 -13.33 -7.79 -9.14
C LYS A 47 -12.79 -8.65 -7.98
N ALA A 48 -11.54 -8.47 -7.59
CA ALA A 48 -10.94 -9.23 -6.50
C ALA A 48 -11.37 -8.66 -5.14
N SER A 49 -11.65 -9.55 -4.18
CA SER A 49 -12.03 -9.16 -2.82
C SER A 49 -10.89 -8.42 -2.09
N ALA A 50 -11.25 -7.61 -1.08
CA ALA A 50 -10.29 -6.80 -0.33
C ALA A 50 -9.16 -7.64 0.29
N ASN A 51 -9.50 -8.84 0.78
CA ASN A 51 -8.53 -9.81 1.30
C ASN A 51 -7.58 -10.31 0.20
N GLY A 52 -8.12 -10.64 -0.99
CA GLY A 52 -7.32 -11.03 -2.15
C GLY A 52 -6.34 -9.93 -2.57
N GLN A 53 -6.80 -8.67 -2.60
CA GLN A 53 -5.93 -7.54 -2.91
C GLN A 53 -4.83 -7.33 -1.85
N ALA A 54 -5.16 -7.47 -0.56
CA ALA A 54 -4.19 -7.35 0.52
C ALA A 54 -3.14 -8.47 0.47
N LEU A 55 -3.57 -9.71 0.23
CA LEU A 55 -2.69 -10.86 0.05
C LEU A 55 -1.79 -10.68 -1.18
N PHE A 56 -2.33 -10.23 -2.31
CA PHE A 56 -1.55 -9.95 -3.52
C PHE A 56 -0.41 -8.96 -3.24
N ARG A 57 -0.71 -7.86 -2.52
CA ARG A 57 0.30 -6.87 -2.13
C ARG A 57 1.38 -7.49 -1.23
N LEU A 58 1.00 -8.33 -0.27
CA LEU A 58 1.93 -9.03 0.61
C LEU A 58 2.88 -9.94 -0.18
N ILE A 59 2.32 -10.80 -1.03
CA ILE A 59 3.06 -11.76 -1.87
C ILE A 59 4.03 -11.01 -2.78
N LYS A 60 3.57 -9.95 -3.44
CA LYS A 60 4.40 -9.11 -4.31
C LYS A 60 5.55 -8.41 -3.58
N LYS A 61 5.35 -8.02 -2.33
CA LYS A 61 6.40 -7.42 -1.50
C LYS A 61 7.44 -8.44 -1.04
N THR A 62 7.03 -9.68 -0.83
CA THR A 62 7.89 -10.73 -0.25
C THR A 62 8.67 -11.51 -1.29
N MET A 63 8.19 -11.59 -2.53
CA MET A 63 8.84 -12.36 -3.59
C MET A 63 9.08 -11.50 -4.82
N ASN A 64 10.26 -11.66 -5.42
CA ASN A 64 10.63 -11.01 -6.69
C ASN A 64 10.07 -11.75 -7.93
N GLN A 65 9.15 -12.70 -7.73
CA GLN A 65 8.57 -13.47 -8.82
C GLN A 65 7.50 -12.67 -9.57
N VAL A 66 7.28 -13.05 -10.83
CA VAL A 66 6.22 -12.47 -11.65
C VAL A 66 4.87 -12.94 -11.12
N ILE A 67 4.05 -12.00 -10.64
CA ILE A 67 2.71 -12.28 -10.12
C ILE A 67 1.70 -11.48 -10.93
N ARG A 68 0.61 -12.13 -11.33
CA ARG A 68 -0.45 -11.54 -12.16
C ARG A 68 -1.81 -11.98 -11.66
N TRP A 69 -2.83 -11.21 -11.99
CA TRP A 69 -4.21 -11.64 -11.81
C TRP A 69 -4.62 -12.54 -12.97
N SER A 70 -5.29 -13.65 -12.65
CA SER A 70 -5.99 -14.52 -13.60
C SER A 70 -7.47 -14.50 -13.23
N ASN A 71 -8.26 -13.64 -13.86
CA ASN A 71 -9.62 -13.32 -13.40
C ASN A 71 -9.60 -12.84 -11.95
N ASN A 72 -10.19 -13.58 -11.01
CA ASN A 72 -10.14 -13.27 -9.58
C ASN A 72 -9.02 -14.02 -8.85
N ASP A 73 -8.32 -14.93 -9.53
CA ASP A 73 -7.26 -15.74 -8.92
C ASP A 73 -5.92 -15.02 -8.99
N ILE A 74 -5.04 -15.34 -8.05
CA ILE A 74 -3.65 -14.88 -8.07
C ILE A 74 -2.81 -15.98 -8.73
N LEU A 75 -2.15 -15.64 -9.83
CA LEU A 75 -1.25 -16.53 -10.54
C LEU A 75 0.20 -16.08 -10.32
N ILE A 76 0.99 -16.95 -9.71
CA ILE A 76 2.41 -16.76 -9.42
C ILE A 76 3.23 -17.59 -10.39
N ASN A 77 4.11 -16.92 -11.13
CA ASN A 77 5.05 -17.51 -12.09
C ASN A 77 4.42 -18.46 -13.12
N ASN A 78 3.13 -18.30 -13.42
CA ASN A 78 2.35 -19.20 -14.29
C ASN A 78 2.33 -20.67 -13.80
N THR A 79 2.72 -20.93 -12.56
CA THR A 79 2.81 -22.30 -12.00
C THR A 79 2.03 -22.47 -10.71
N VAL A 80 1.81 -21.43 -9.90
CA VAL A 80 1.05 -21.53 -8.65
C VAL A 80 -0.17 -20.62 -8.72
N ARG A 81 -1.34 -21.19 -8.47
CA ARG A 81 -2.62 -20.48 -8.45
C ARG A 81 -3.19 -20.46 -7.05
N ILE A 82 -3.65 -19.29 -6.62
CA ILE A 82 -4.41 -19.09 -5.38
C ILE A 82 -5.81 -18.65 -5.77
N VAL A 83 -6.78 -19.48 -5.42
CA VAL A 83 -8.21 -19.24 -5.70
C VAL A 83 -8.89 -18.67 -4.46
N GLU A 84 -9.92 -17.85 -4.63
CA GLU A 84 -10.81 -17.43 -3.54
C GLU A 84 -11.40 -18.67 -2.84
N PRO A 85 -11.46 -18.77 -1.49
CA PRO A 85 -11.29 -17.76 -0.42
C PRO A 85 -9.85 -17.42 0.00
N TYR A 86 -8.83 -17.69 -0.82
CA TYR A 86 -7.41 -17.38 -0.56
C TYR A 86 -6.87 -18.01 0.72
N ARG A 87 -7.28 -19.25 1.00
CA ARG A 87 -6.74 -20.05 2.10
C ARG A 87 -5.63 -20.98 1.63
N VAL A 88 -4.92 -21.59 2.58
CA VAL A 88 -3.81 -22.51 2.30
C VAL A 88 -4.27 -23.71 1.48
N GLU A 89 -5.50 -24.18 1.69
CA GLU A 89 -6.10 -25.27 0.91
C GLU A 89 -6.38 -24.89 -0.55
N ASN A 90 -6.53 -23.59 -0.85
CA ASN A 90 -6.82 -23.09 -2.19
C ASN A 90 -5.55 -22.77 -2.99
N VAL A 91 -4.37 -23.13 -2.48
CA VAL A 91 -3.10 -23.00 -3.20
C VAL A 91 -2.82 -24.27 -3.99
N SER A 92 -2.88 -24.16 -5.32
CA SER A 92 -2.66 -25.27 -6.24
C SER A 92 -1.51 -24.96 -7.21
N ILE A 93 -0.87 -26.01 -7.73
CA ILE A 93 0.06 -25.85 -8.84
C ILE A 93 -0.80 -25.86 -10.11
N ASP A 94 -0.81 -24.76 -10.82
CA ASP A 94 -1.47 -24.60 -12.11
C ASP A 94 -0.65 -25.37 -13.15
N THR A 95 -1.12 -26.57 -13.51
CA THR A 95 -0.53 -27.32 -14.61
C THR A 95 -1.17 -26.82 -15.90
N PRO A 96 -0.42 -26.23 -16.85
CA PRO A 96 -0.99 -25.84 -18.13
C PRO A 96 -1.60 -27.08 -18.78
N ILE A 97 -2.92 -27.07 -18.94
CA ILE A 97 -3.68 -28.14 -19.61
C ILE A 97 -3.25 -28.13 -21.07
N GLN A 98 -2.23 -28.91 -21.42
CA GLN A 98 -2.01 -29.31 -22.80
C GLN A 98 -2.86 -30.56 -23.05
N THR A 99 -3.67 -30.42 -24.08
CA THR A 99 -4.67 -31.34 -24.60
C THR A 99 -4.16 -32.78 -24.71
N ASN A 100 -4.98 -33.71 -24.22
CA ASN A 100 -5.02 -35.15 -24.51
C ASN A 100 -3.79 -36.01 -24.14
N ILE A 101 -4.05 -36.96 -23.22
CA ILE A 101 -3.28 -38.17 -22.94
C ILE A 101 -1.96 -37.94 -22.20
N THR A 102 -2.03 -37.76 -20.88
CA THR A 102 -1.16 -38.46 -19.90
C THR A 102 -1.81 -38.34 -18.52
N ILE A 103 -2.67 -39.31 -18.22
CA ILE A 103 -3.10 -39.62 -16.87
C ILE A 103 -1.86 -40.18 -16.15
N ALA A 104 -1.57 -39.67 -14.95
CA ALA A 104 -0.72 -40.27 -13.89
C ALA A 104 0.67 -39.73 -13.56
N ASN A 105 1.37 -38.93 -14.38
CA ASN A 105 2.66 -38.35 -13.95
C ASN A 105 2.60 -36.83 -13.91
N LYS A 106 2.20 -36.32 -12.75
CA LYS A 106 2.24 -34.91 -12.36
C LYS A 106 3.70 -34.44 -12.39
N ILE A 107 4.19 -33.95 -13.53
CA ILE A 107 5.53 -33.34 -13.64
C ILE A 107 5.47 -31.98 -12.93
N THR A 108 5.50 -32.00 -11.60
CA THR A 108 5.85 -30.81 -10.81
C THR A 108 7.36 -30.79 -10.67
N THR A 109 8.01 -29.70 -11.03
CA THR A 109 9.43 -29.56 -10.73
C THR A 109 9.60 -29.36 -9.22
N LYS A 110 10.76 -29.72 -8.65
CA LYS A 110 11.04 -29.50 -7.22
C LYS A 110 10.82 -28.02 -6.84
N GLY A 111 11.26 -27.10 -7.70
CA GLY A 111 11.11 -25.66 -7.50
C GLY A 111 9.65 -25.16 -7.45
N ASP A 112 8.72 -25.80 -8.15
CA ASP A 112 7.29 -25.44 -8.09
C ASP A 112 6.69 -25.81 -6.74
N ASN A 113 7.10 -26.95 -6.17
CA ASN A 113 6.65 -27.38 -4.84
C ASN A 113 7.24 -26.49 -3.74
N ASP A 114 8.49 -26.06 -3.88
CA ASP A 114 9.13 -25.11 -2.96
C ASP A 114 8.42 -23.76 -2.99
N THR A 115 8.11 -23.27 -4.20
CA THR A 115 7.35 -22.04 -4.40
C THR A 115 5.96 -22.16 -3.78
N LYS A 116 5.22 -23.25 -4.04
CA LYS A 116 3.93 -23.50 -3.40
C LYS A 116 4.04 -23.51 -1.87
N THR A 117 5.04 -24.19 -1.32
CA THR A 117 5.24 -24.27 0.13
C THR A 117 5.52 -22.90 0.74
N HIS A 118 6.33 -22.09 0.07
CA HIS A 118 6.58 -20.72 0.50
C HIS A 118 5.32 -19.85 0.44
N ILE A 119 4.54 -19.97 -0.64
CA ILE A 119 3.25 -19.29 -0.80
C ILE A 119 2.28 -19.69 0.31
N MET A 120 2.17 -20.98 0.64
CA MET A 120 1.30 -21.45 1.72
C MET A 120 1.67 -20.81 3.06
N LYS A 121 2.97 -20.70 3.39
CA LYS A 121 3.43 -20.01 4.59
C LYS A 121 3.05 -18.53 4.61
N LEU A 122 3.13 -17.85 3.45
CA LEU A 122 2.74 -16.45 3.34
C LEU A 122 1.23 -16.26 3.54
N VAL A 123 0.42 -17.16 2.97
CA VAL A 123 -1.05 -17.16 3.14
C VAL A 123 -1.42 -17.41 4.61
N GLU A 124 -0.81 -18.40 5.25
CA GLU A 124 -1.05 -18.69 6.67
C GLU A 124 -0.67 -17.53 7.57
N LYS A 125 0.51 -16.93 7.32
CA LYS A 125 0.96 -15.74 8.02
C LYS A 125 0.00 -14.57 7.83
N PHE A 126 -0.49 -14.34 6.60
CA PHE A 126 -1.45 -13.28 6.31
C PHE A 126 -2.70 -13.38 7.19
N TRP A 127 -3.31 -14.56 7.27
CA TRP A 127 -4.49 -14.76 8.10
C TRP A 127 -4.18 -14.66 9.60
N SER A 128 -3.01 -15.15 10.03
CA SER A 128 -2.55 -15.01 11.41
C SER A 128 -2.30 -13.55 11.82
N ASP A 129 -1.81 -12.72 10.90
CA ASP A 129 -1.58 -11.30 11.16
C ASP A 129 -2.92 -10.53 11.19
N GLN A 130 -3.87 -10.90 10.34
CA GLN A 130 -5.23 -10.32 10.35
C GLN A 130 -5.97 -10.58 11.67
N THR A 131 -5.88 -11.79 12.23
CA THR A 131 -6.52 -12.11 13.51
C THR A 131 -5.88 -11.35 14.67
N LYS A 132 -4.55 -11.21 14.69
CA LYS A 132 -3.83 -10.41 15.70
C LYS A 132 -4.14 -8.92 15.62
N LEU A 133 -4.30 -8.38 14.41
CA LEU A 133 -4.68 -6.98 14.23
C LEU A 133 -6.08 -6.72 14.77
N ALA A 134 -7.03 -7.61 14.49
CA ALA A 134 -8.41 -7.51 14.98
C ALA A 134 -8.49 -7.56 16.52
N SER A 135 -7.69 -8.41 17.18
CA SER A 135 -7.68 -8.50 18.65
C SER A 135 -7.08 -7.27 19.35
N ASN A 136 -6.23 -6.50 18.67
CA ASN A 136 -5.58 -5.31 19.26
C ASN A 136 -6.40 -4.02 19.11
N THR A 137 -7.36 -3.97 18.18
CA THR A 137 -8.19 -2.78 17.92
C THR A 137 -9.29 -2.53 18.96
N ASP A 138 -9.54 -3.46 19.89
CA ASP A 138 -10.60 -3.32 20.90
C ASP A 138 -10.19 -2.52 22.15
N LEU A 139 -8.89 -2.23 22.33
CA LEU A 139 -8.36 -1.54 23.52
C LEU A 139 -8.27 -0.01 23.38
N THR A 140 -8.53 0.57 22.21
CA THR A 140 -8.36 2.02 21.96
C THR A 140 -9.67 2.79 21.73
N ARG A 141 -10.84 2.14 21.82
CA ARG A 141 -12.15 2.75 21.49
C ARG A 141 -13.03 3.11 22.70
N THR A 142 -12.48 3.25 23.90
CA THR A 142 -13.23 3.59 25.13
C THR A 142 -12.79 4.89 25.81
N LYS A 143 -12.19 5.84 25.06
CA LYS A 143 -11.86 7.17 25.62
C LYS A 143 -11.92 8.31 24.60
N SER A 144 -13.04 8.48 23.92
CA SER A 144 -13.30 9.70 23.13
C SER A 144 -14.79 10.00 22.93
N ASP A 145 -15.60 9.84 23.97
CA ASP A 145 -16.96 10.41 24.01
C ASP A 145 -17.16 11.14 25.33
N SER A 146 -16.62 12.36 25.42
CA SER A 146 -17.25 13.43 26.21
C SER A 146 -16.72 14.80 25.78
N LEU A 147 -17.65 15.75 25.68
CA LEU A 147 -17.52 17.21 25.52
C LEU A 147 -17.22 17.77 24.12
N SER A 148 -18.28 18.25 23.45
CA SER A 148 -18.57 19.69 23.45
C SER A 148 -19.99 19.97 22.92
N LYS A 149 -20.87 20.36 23.84
CA LYS A 149 -22.12 21.06 23.55
C LYS A 149 -21.79 22.55 23.59
N THR A 150 -21.66 23.20 22.44
CA THR A 150 -21.50 24.65 22.38
C THR A 150 -22.80 25.27 21.87
N THR A 151 -23.48 25.92 22.81
CA THR A 151 -24.59 26.85 22.66
C THR A 151 -24.26 27.95 21.65
N ILE A 152 -25.14 28.17 20.67
CA ILE A 152 -25.22 29.44 19.95
C ILE A 152 -26.53 30.13 20.32
N ASP A 153 -26.37 31.22 21.06
CA ASP A 153 -27.41 32.13 21.49
C ASP A 153 -27.76 33.06 20.32
N SER A 154 -29.03 33.15 19.94
CA SER A 154 -29.51 34.07 18.90
C SER A 154 -30.37 35.13 19.57
N THR A 155 -29.76 36.28 19.84
CA THR A 155 -30.47 37.51 20.22
C THR A 155 -30.39 38.53 19.08
N ALA A 156 -31.55 39.11 18.78
CA ALA A 156 -31.92 39.94 17.64
C ALA A 156 -31.24 41.32 17.56
N SER A 157 -31.33 41.96 16.37
CA SER A 157 -31.66 43.38 16.12
C SER A 157 -31.08 43.79 14.74
N SER A 158 -31.85 44.05 13.67
CA SER A 158 -32.68 45.23 13.35
C SER A 158 -31.97 46.20 12.37
N ILE A 159 -32.44 46.19 11.10
CA ILE A 159 -32.70 47.26 10.08
C ILE A 159 -31.66 48.40 9.86
N PRO A 160 -31.55 48.98 8.63
CA PRO A 160 -32.55 49.89 8.05
C PRO A 160 -33.12 49.46 6.69
#